data_AF-A0A2V9EYF5-F1
#
_entry.id   AF-A0A2V9EYF5-F1
#
_cell.length_a   1.000
_cell.length_b   1.000
_cell.length_c   1.000
_cell.angle_alpha   90.00
_cell.angle_beta   90.00
_cell.angle_gamma   90.00
#
_symmetry.space_group_name_H-M   'P 1'
#
loop_
_entity.id
_entity.type
_entity.pdbx_description
1 polymer ?
#
loop_
_entity_poly.entity_id
_entity_poly.type
_entity_poly.pdbx_seq_one_letter_code
_entity_poly.pdbx_strand_id
1 'polypeptide(L)' 'MQVNPGNSGGPAFSVETGKVIGVCVAYDMAPVVYGDGNHEQAKVENRQLFSNSGLAIVIPVRYVIDLIKKHNLKK' A
#
# COMPACT_ATOMS: atom_id res chain seq x y z
N MET A 1 -8.38 1.53 -1.45
CA MET A 1 -8.17 2.70 -0.57
C MET A 1 -7.20 3.62 -1.29
N GLN A 2 -7.53 4.89 -1.53
CA GLN A 2 -6.58 5.82 -2.15
C GLN A 2 -5.54 6.21 -1.09
N VAL A 3 -4.34 5.67 -1.18
CA VAL A 3 -3.30 5.81 -0.16
C VAL A 3 -2.27 6.81 -0.61
N ASN A 4 -2.04 7.85 0.16
CA ASN A 4 -1.00 8.85 -0.06
C ASN A 4 -0.09 8.95 1.18
N PRO A 5 1.04 9.68 1.10
CA PRO A 5 1.82 10.00 2.29
C PRO A 5 0.93 10.58 3.39
N GLY A 6 1.07 10.08 4.62
CA GLY A 6 0.21 10.41 5.77
C GLY A 6 -0.75 9.30 6.18
N ASN A 7 -1.04 8.34 5.29
CA ASN A 7 -1.90 7.19 5.61
C ASN A 7 -1.12 6.00 6.23
N SER A 8 0.21 6.09 6.30
CA SER A 8 1.06 5.07 6.93
C SER A 8 0.73 4.93 8.41
N GLY A 9 0.56 3.69 8.87
CA GLY A 9 0.10 3.37 10.22
C GLY A 9 -1.42 3.40 10.40
N GLY A 10 -2.17 3.85 9.38
CA GLY A 10 -3.63 3.91 9.42
C GLY A 10 -4.28 2.51 9.39
N PRO A 11 -5.39 2.30 10.10
CA PRO A 11 -6.13 1.03 10.08
C PRO A 11 -6.85 0.79 8.76
N ALA A 12 -6.78 -0.45 8.26
CA ALA A 12 -7.68 -0.95 7.23
C ALA A 12 -8.85 -1.68 7.88
N PHE A 13 -10.08 -1.29 7.52
CA PHE A 13 -11.30 -1.81 8.13
C PHE A 13 -12.06 -2.78 7.21
N SER A 14 -12.70 -3.78 7.81
CA SER A 14 -13.73 -4.58 7.15
C SER A 14 -14.98 -3.73 6.94
N VAL A 15 -15.47 -3.66 5.70
CA VAL A 15 -16.69 -2.90 5.37
C VAL A 15 -17.95 -3.47 6.02
N GLU A 16 -17.99 -4.78 6.26
CA GLU A 16 -19.16 -5.46 6.82
C GLU A 16 -19.23 -5.32 8.34
N THR A 17 -18.08 -5.35 9.02
CA THR A 17 -18.04 -5.46 10.49
C THR A 17 -17.42 -4.25 11.19
N GLY A 18 -16.81 -3.32 10.44
CA GLY A 18 -16.07 -2.18 11.00
C GLY A 18 -14.80 -2.56 11.77
N LYS A 19 -14.42 -3.84 11.80
CA LYS A 19 -13.24 -4.32 12.53
C LYS A 19 -11.96 -4.00 11.76
N VAL A 20 -10.87 -3.74 12.50
CA VAL A 20 -9.53 -3.59 11.91
C VAL A 20 -9.06 -4.96 11.39
N ILE A 21 -8.74 -5.02 10.10
CA ILE A 21 -8.24 -6.23 9.42
C ILE A 21 -6.77 -6.11 9.00
N GLY A 22 -6.20 -4.92 9.08
CA GLY A 22 -4.79 -4.70 8.81
C GLY A 22 -4.36 -3.26 9.05
N VAL A 23 -3.09 -2.99 8.76
CA VAL A 23 -2.48 -1.67 8.88
C VAL A 23 -1.88 -1.28 7.53
N CYS A 24 -2.25 -0.11 7.02
CA CYS A 24 -1.69 0.45 5.81
C CYS A 24 -0.25 0.91 6.07
N VAL A 25 0.70 0.44 5.27
CA VAL A 25 2.11 0.81 5.43
C VAL A 25 2.66 1.58 4.24
N ALA A 26 2.15 1.30 3.04
CA ALA A 26 2.60 1.91 1.82
C ALA A 26 1.53 1.80 0.73
N TYR A 27 1.86 2.29 -0.46
CA TYR A 27 1.13 2.09 -1.69
C TYR A 27 2.11 1.68 -2.78
N ASP A 28 1.60 0.98 -3.78
CA ASP A 28 2.45 0.53 -4.88
C ASP A 28 2.54 1.60 -5.97
N MET A 29 3.75 1.78 -6.51
CA MET A 29 4.03 2.74 -7.58
C MET A 29 4.05 2.00 -8.90
N ALA A 30 3.18 2.41 -9.82
CA ALA A 30 3.16 1.87 -11.17
C ALA A 30 3.96 2.77 -12.14
N PRO A 31 4.70 2.20 -13.10
CA PRO A 31 5.30 2.98 -14.16
C PRO A 31 4.20 3.66 -14.99
N VAL A 32 4.38 4.94 -15.30
CA VAL A 32 3.54 5.61 -16.29
C VAL A 32 4.03 5.19 -17.67
N VAL A 33 3.13 4.81 -18.58
CA VAL A 33 3.45 4.48 -19.97
C VAL A 33 2.90 5.53 -20.92
N TYR A 34 3.53 5.71 -22.08
CA TYR A 34 2.98 6.56 -23.13
C TYR A 34 1.66 5.97 -23.69
N GLY A 35 0.71 6.85 -24.00
CA GLY A 35 -0.61 6.46 -24.53
C GLY A 35 -0.64 6.14 -26.03
N ASP A 36 0.52 5.98 -26.65
CA ASP A 36 0.69 5.70 -28.08
C ASP A 36 0.56 4.22 -28.46
N GLY A 37 0.35 3.35 -27.45
CA GLY A 37 0.19 1.90 -27.63
C GLY A 37 1.50 1.11 -27.63
N ASN A 38 2.66 1.76 -27.58
CA ASN A 38 3.96 1.10 -27.54
C ASN A 38 4.33 0.58 -26.15
N HIS A 39 3.58 0.97 -25.11
CA HIS A 39 3.78 0.59 -23.70
C HIS A 39 5.16 0.92 -23.14
N GLU A 40 5.86 1.86 -23.76
CA GLU A 40 7.15 2.34 -23.24
C GLU A 40 6.95 3.21 -22.00
N GLN A 41 7.88 3.11 -21.05
CA GLN A 41 7.81 3.88 -19.82
C GLN A 41 8.05 5.37 -20.09
N ALA A 42 7.09 6.20 -19.67
CA ALA A 42 7.13 7.63 -19.80
C ALA A 42 8.25 8.25 -18.96
N LYS A 43 8.96 9.21 -19.56
CA LYS A 43 10.05 9.95 -18.92
C LYS A 43 9.89 11.44 -19.19
N VAL A 44 10.38 12.25 -18.26
CA VAL A 44 10.65 13.68 -18.47
C VAL A 44 12.16 13.85 -18.39
N GLU A 45 12.75 14.37 -19.47
CA GLU A 45 14.20 14.33 -19.66
C GLU A 45 14.73 12.89 -19.49
N ASN A 46 15.61 12.64 -18.51
CA ASN A 46 16.15 11.32 -18.19
C ASN A 46 15.53 10.68 -16.93
N ARG A 47 14.42 11.22 -16.41
CA ARG A 47 13.77 10.70 -15.20
C ARG A 47 12.48 9.96 -15.53
N GLN A 48 12.41 8.70 -15.10
CA GLN A 48 11.22 7.88 -15.18
C GLN A 48 10.08 8.42 -14.33
N LEU A 49 8.87 8.42 -14.90
CA LEU A 49 7.66 8.77 -14.19
C LEU A 49 7.02 7.51 -13.59
N PHE A 50 6.53 7.67 -12.36
CA PHE A 50 5.72 6.70 -11.67
C PHE A 50 4.49 7.40 -11.11
N SER A 51 3.39 6.67 -11.05
CA SER A 51 2.16 7.14 -10.43
C SER A 51 1.74 6.17 -9.34
N ASN A 52 0.90 6.66 -8.44
CA ASN A 52 0.25 5.81 -7.47
C ASN A 52 -0.72 4.87 -8.20
N SER A 53 -0.49 3.57 -8.08
CA SER A 53 -1.31 2.53 -8.73
C SER A 53 -2.74 2.43 -8.18
N GLY A 54 -3.05 3.10 -7.07
CA GLY A 54 -4.29 2.92 -6.32
C GLY A 54 -4.29 1.66 -5.45
N LEU A 55 -3.20 0.89 -5.43
CA LEU A 55 -3.03 -0.31 -4.62
C LEU A 55 -2.39 0.03 -3.28
N ALA A 56 -3.11 -0.26 -2.21
CA ALA A 56 -2.61 -0.12 -0.84
C ALA A 56 -1.85 -1.38 -0.42
N ILE A 57 -0.70 -1.21 0.20
CA ILE A 57 0.06 -2.29 0.84
C ILE A 57 -0.36 -2.34 2.30
N VAL A 58 -0.96 -3.46 2.69
CA VAL A 58 -1.53 -3.66 4.03
C VAL A 58 -0.87 -4.85 4.71
N ILE A 59 -0.40 -4.66 5.93
CA ILE A 59 0.00 -5.76 6.81
C ILE A 59 -1.26 -6.35 7.46
N PRO A 60 -1.56 -7.64 7.28
CA PRO A 60 -2.72 -8.26 7.91
C PRO A 60 -2.61 -8.23 9.44
N VAL A 61 -3.72 -7.91 10.14
CA VAL A 61 -3.72 -7.83 11.61
C VAL A 61 -3.38 -9.17 12.28
N ARG A 62 -3.68 -10.30 11.62
CA ARG A 62 -3.30 -11.64 12.10
C ARG A 62 -1.79 -11.79 12.21
N TYR A 63 -1.05 -11.34 11.19
CA TYR A 63 0.41 -11.37 11.21
C TYR A 63 0.99 -10.55 12.36
N VAL A 64 0.42 -9.37 12.63
CA VAL A 64 0.82 -8.52 13.77
C VAL A 64 0.58 -9.24 15.10
N ILE A 65 -0.59 -9.86 15.28
CA ILE A 65 -0.92 -10.62 16.49
C ILE A 65 0.03 -11.80 16.68
N ASP A 66 0.34 -12.54 15.61
CA ASP A 66 1.22 -13.69 15.66
C ASP A 66 2.66 -13.29 16.00
N LEU A 67 3.14 -12.16 15.47
CA LEU A 67 4.43 -11.58 15.85
C LEU A 67 4.49 -11.20 17.33
N ILE A 68 3.47 -10.48 17.83
CA ILE A 68 3.40 -10.09 19.25
C ILE A 68 3.48 -11.32 20.15
N LYS A 69 2.71 -12.38 19.82
CA LYS A 69 2.73 -13.65 20.56
C LYS A 69 4.10 -14.32 20.48
N LYS A 70 4.66 -14.46 19.26
CA LYS A 70 5.96 -15.12 19.04
C LYS A 70 7.08 -14.46 19.82
N HIS A 71 7.03 -13.14 19.99
CA HIS A 71 8.05 -12.35 20.68
C HIS A 71 7.72 -12.06 22.15
N ASN A 72 6.66 -12.66 22.70
CA ASN A 72 6.21 -12.44 24.09
C ASN A 72 6.05 -10.95 24.45
N LEU A 73 5.64 -10.13 23.47
CA LEU A 73 5.36 -8.71 23.71
C LEU A 73 4.01 -8.60 24.42
N LYS A 74 3.98 -7.87 25.54
CA LYS A 74 2.74 -7.64 26.28
C LYS A 74 1.86 -6.65 25.50
N LYS A 75 0.55 -6.93 25.50
CA LYS A 75 -0.47 -5.98 25.05
C LYS A 75 -0.67 -4.88 26.06
#